data_AF-A0A9P6K9Z5-F1
#
_entry.id   AF-A0A9P6K9Z5-F1
#
_cell.length_a   1.000
_cell.length_b   1.000
_cell.length_c   1.000
_cell.angle_alpha   90.00
_cell.angle_beta   90.00
_cell.angle_gamma   90.00
#
_symmetry.space_group_name_H-M   'P 1'
#
loop_
_entity.id
_entity.type
_entity.pdbx_description
1 polymer ?
#
loop_
_entity_poly.entity_id
_entity_poly.type
_entity_poly.pdbx_seq_one_letter_code
_entity_poly.pdbx_strand_id
1 'polypeptide(L)'
;MVFQPASAHLPTRVISTGATTSAVVSQNFLRASTRSKNSLTQIDSLRAAYPIKLLSPASANTASNHHQQQQQEQQEQPKKPIPTPPRIVYMITYGGGLLADDHPDLQLVISRYAKLLILGQGNTKIYKAPKPDHPPASQTLHSTVGPGALFLFLGPPVVACEDSNVFLRHEIVLQAQRRSYGRLSADGKTVLEDEEDEEDEEEELP
;
A
#
# COMPACT_ATOMS: atom_id res chain seq x y z
N MET A 1 20.09 -30.02 -26.19
CA MET A 1 19.61 -28.64 -26.46
C MET A 1 19.95 -27.81 -25.25
N VAL A 2 20.89 -26.88 -25.40
CA VAL A 2 21.35 -25.99 -24.35
C VAL A 2 20.53 -24.71 -24.47
N PHE A 3 19.74 -24.40 -23.45
CA PHE A 3 19.05 -23.13 -23.32
C PHE A 3 19.53 -22.44 -22.05
N GLN A 4 20.53 -21.59 -22.21
CA GLN A 4 20.80 -20.42 -21.38
C GLN A 4 21.52 -19.42 -22.29
N PRO A 5 21.04 -18.18 -22.38
CA PRO A 5 21.43 -17.15 -21.42
C PRO A 5 20.24 -16.22 -21.09
N ALA A 6 20.23 -15.24 -20.18
CA ALA A 6 21.20 -14.65 -19.27
C ALA A 6 20.40 -14.00 -18.12
N SER A 7 21.02 -13.96 -16.93
CA SER A 7 20.83 -13.00 -15.84
C SER A 7 19.79 -11.88 -16.03
N ALA A 8 18.74 -11.85 -15.19
CA ALA A 8 17.98 -10.64 -14.92
C ALA A 8 18.46 -10.02 -13.59
N HIS A 9 19.75 -9.75 -13.48
CA HIS A 9 20.26 -8.88 -12.43
C HIS A 9 19.91 -7.44 -12.78
N LEU A 10 18.83 -6.91 -12.21
CA LEU A 10 18.71 -5.48 -11.91
C LEU A 10 18.01 -5.30 -10.54
N PRO A 11 18.81 -5.09 -9.48
CA PRO A 11 18.37 -4.47 -8.23
C PRO A 11 18.31 -2.95 -8.42
N THR A 12 17.64 -2.29 -7.47
CA THR A 12 17.72 -0.85 -7.14
C THR A 12 16.56 0.00 -7.68
N ARG A 13 15.78 0.62 -6.77
CA ARG A 13 15.75 2.09 -6.74
C ARG A 13 15.32 2.71 -5.39
N VAL A 14 16.04 3.79 -5.12
CA VAL A 14 16.24 4.58 -3.91
C VAL A 14 14.95 5.13 -3.28
N ILE A 15 14.89 5.00 -1.95
CA ILE A 15 13.95 5.67 -1.06
C ILE A 15 14.51 7.07 -0.76
N SER A 16 13.80 8.14 -1.12
CA SER A 16 14.02 9.47 -0.54
C SER A 16 12.82 9.85 0.32
N THR A 17 13.05 9.96 1.62
CA THR A 17 12.12 10.58 2.56
C THR A 17 12.32 12.10 2.51
N GLY A 18 11.65 12.77 1.56
CA GLY A 18 11.71 14.23 1.38
C GLY A 18 10.85 14.71 0.21
N ALA A 19 10.77 16.03 0.00
CA ALA A 19 9.90 16.72 -0.97
C ALA A 19 10.17 16.44 -2.46
N THR A 20 10.81 15.31 -2.80
CA THR A 20 11.25 14.98 -4.14
C THR A 20 10.66 13.64 -4.61
N THR A 21 9.98 13.69 -5.75
CA THR A 21 9.33 12.57 -6.44
C THR A 21 10.28 11.37 -6.60
N SER A 22 9.94 10.25 -5.96
CA SER A 22 10.70 9.00 -6.06
C SER A 22 10.09 8.09 -7.14
N ALA A 23 10.91 7.60 -8.07
CA ALA A 23 10.52 6.61 -9.05
C ALA A 23 10.74 5.21 -8.47
N VAL A 24 9.65 4.54 -8.06
CA VAL A 24 9.68 3.16 -7.60
C VAL A 24 9.57 2.23 -8.81
N VAL A 25 10.60 1.41 -9.05
CA VAL A 25 10.62 0.40 -10.11
C VAL A 25 10.58 -0.98 -9.44
N SER A 26 9.38 -1.42 -9.07
CA SER A 26 9.11 -2.78 -8.60
C SER A 26 8.25 -3.54 -9.59
N GLN A 27 8.46 -4.86 -9.68
CA GLN A 27 7.61 -5.77 -10.44
C GLN A 27 6.18 -5.79 -9.88
N ASN A 28 6.05 -5.77 -8.55
CA ASN A 28 4.76 -5.62 -7.89
C ASN A 28 4.76 -4.33 -7.09
N PHE A 29 3.94 -3.38 -7.54
CA PHE A 29 3.90 -2.04 -6.97
C PHE A 29 2.46 -1.63 -6.70
N LEU A 30 2.22 -1.12 -5.50
CA LEU A 30 0.95 -0.51 -5.16
C LEU A 30 1.18 0.83 -4.48
N ARG A 31 0.52 1.87 -5.01
CA ARG A 31 0.46 3.19 -4.39
C ARG A 31 -0.98 3.57 -4.08
N ALA A 32 -1.21 4.01 -2.84
CA ALA A 32 -2.50 4.53 -2.40
C ALA A 32 -2.34 5.94 -1.82
N SER A 33 -3.31 6.81 -2.09
CA SER A 33 -3.31 8.19 -1.66
C SER A 33 -4.69 8.69 -1.21
N THR A 34 -4.72 9.80 -0.47
CA THR A 34 -5.93 10.60 -0.22
C THR A 34 -5.58 12.08 -0.39
N ARG A 35 -6.57 12.90 -0.76
CA ARG A 35 -6.39 14.36 -0.86
C ARG A 35 -6.45 15.06 0.51
N SER A 36 -7.14 14.46 1.48
CA SER A 36 -7.38 15.02 2.82
C SER A 36 -7.63 13.91 3.84
N LYS A 37 -7.60 14.24 5.14
CA LYS A 37 -7.88 13.35 6.29
C LYS A 37 -9.23 12.62 6.15
N ASN A 38 -10.21 13.31 5.56
CA ASN A 38 -11.58 12.81 5.39
C ASN A 38 -11.86 12.36 3.94
N SER A 39 -10.84 12.34 3.07
CA SER A 39 -10.99 11.93 1.68
C SER A 39 -10.91 10.41 1.53
N LEU A 40 -11.61 9.88 0.53
CA LEU A 40 -11.57 8.46 0.19
C LEU A 40 -10.16 8.08 -0.29
N THR A 41 -9.66 6.92 0.15
CA THR A 41 -8.40 6.39 -0.38
C THR A 41 -8.57 5.94 -1.83
N GLN A 42 -7.70 6.44 -2.70
CA GLN A 42 -7.59 6.07 -4.10
C GLN A 42 -6.35 5.20 -4.31
N ILE A 43 -6.37 4.36 -5.36
CA ILE A 43 -5.21 3.58 -5.80
C ILE A 43 -4.65 4.28 -7.03
N ASP A 44 -3.49 4.90 -6.88
CA ASP A 44 -2.85 5.67 -7.95
C ASP A 44 -2.12 4.74 -8.92
N SER A 45 -1.60 3.63 -8.40
CA SER A 45 -0.84 2.66 -9.18
C SER A 45 -1.03 1.27 -8.60
N LEU A 46 -1.28 0.30 -9.47
CA LEU A 46 -1.33 -1.11 -9.13
C LEU A 46 -0.72 -1.91 -10.27
N ARG A 47 0.42 -2.51 -9.98
CA ARG A 47 1.18 -3.38 -10.90
C ARG A 47 1.42 -4.69 -10.20
N ALA A 48 1.20 -5.78 -10.92
CA ALA A 48 1.50 -7.12 -10.44
C ALA A 48 2.11 -7.91 -11.59
N ALA A 49 3.12 -8.71 -11.27
CA ALA A 49 3.76 -9.64 -12.15
C ALA A 49 3.69 -11.04 -11.54
N TYR A 50 3.87 -12.05 -12.39
CA TYR A 50 4.02 -13.41 -11.92
C TYR A 50 5.08 -13.51 -10.79
N PRO A 51 4.84 -14.28 -9.72
CA PRO A 51 3.69 -15.16 -9.46
C PRO A 51 2.52 -14.52 -8.68
N ILE A 52 2.44 -13.19 -8.57
CA ILE A 52 1.37 -12.49 -7.84
C ILE A 52 0.32 -11.89 -8.78
N LYS A 53 -0.94 -11.88 -8.35
CA LYS A 53 -1.96 -10.97 -8.86
C LYS A 53 -2.51 -10.12 -7.73
N LEU A 54 -2.78 -8.86 -8.04
CA LEU A 54 -3.44 -7.91 -7.16
C LEU A 54 -4.78 -7.51 -7.79
N LEU A 55 -5.85 -7.51 -7.00
CA LEU A 55 -7.21 -7.20 -7.45
C LEU A 55 -7.82 -6.13 -6.53
N SER A 56 -8.32 -5.03 -7.09
CA SER A 56 -9.05 -3.99 -6.35
C SER A 56 -10.49 -3.89 -6.86
N PRO A 57 -11.43 -4.71 -6.37
CA PRO A 57 -12.81 -4.67 -6.83
C PRO A 57 -13.50 -3.35 -6.45
N ALA A 58 -14.26 -2.77 -7.39
CA ALA A 58 -14.98 -1.52 -7.15
C ALA A 58 -16.04 -1.67 -6.03
N SER A 59 -16.73 -2.81 -5.97
CA SER A 59 -17.80 -3.09 -5.00
C SER A 59 -17.36 -3.03 -3.54
N ALA A 60 -16.15 -3.54 -3.24
CA ALA A 60 -15.58 -3.49 -1.89
C ALA A 60 -15.21 -2.06 -1.47
N ASN A 61 -15.12 -1.14 -2.43
CA ASN A 61 -14.55 0.18 -2.25
C ASN A 61 -15.52 1.35 -2.48
N THR A 62 -16.77 1.10 -2.92
CA THR A 62 -17.81 2.12 -3.15
C THR A 62 -18.96 2.09 -2.14
N ALA A 63 -19.00 1.10 -1.24
CA ALA A 63 -20.13 0.84 -0.33
C ALA A 63 -20.44 1.95 0.68
N SER A 64 -19.58 2.96 0.83
CA SER A 64 -19.73 4.05 1.80
C SER A 64 -20.57 5.24 1.31
N ASN A 65 -20.83 5.37 0.00
CA ASN A 65 -21.51 6.55 -0.54
C ASN A 65 -23.05 6.42 -0.56
N HIS A 66 -23.60 5.22 -0.78
CA HIS A 66 -25.04 5.05 -0.99
C HIS A 66 -25.91 5.20 0.28
N HIS A 67 -25.36 4.93 1.47
CA HIS A 67 -26.12 5.09 2.72
C HIS A 67 -26.27 6.56 3.15
N GLN A 68 -25.55 7.51 2.53
CA GLN A 68 -25.54 8.91 2.98
C GLN A 68 -26.55 9.82 2.27
N GLN A 69 -27.05 9.46 1.09
CA GLN A 69 -28.04 10.32 0.41
C GLN A 69 -29.44 10.22 1.01
N GLN A 70 -29.80 9.11 1.68
CA GLN A 70 -31.14 8.93 2.25
C GLN A 70 -31.31 9.46 3.69
N GLN A 71 -30.22 9.83 4.38
CA GLN A 71 -30.29 10.32 5.77
C GLN A 71 -30.00 11.82 5.93
N GLN A 72 -29.75 12.56 4.86
CA GLN A 72 -29.40 14.00 4.94
C GLN A 72 -30.59 14.96 5.03
N GLU A 73 -31.84 14.50 4.98
CA GLU A 73 -33.00 15.40 5.08
C GLU A 73 -33.49 15.67 6.51
N GLN A 74 -32.94 15.03 7.55
CA GLN A 74 -33.40 15.28 8.93
C GLN A 74 -32.24 15.28 9.94
N GLN A 75 -31.93 16.48 10.47
CA GLN A 75 -31.22 16.83 11.72
C GLN A 75 -29.85 17.54 11.58
N GLU A 76 -29.86 18.84 11.90
CA GLU A 76 -28.71 19.73 12.15
C GLU A 76 -28.02 19.38 13.48
N GLN A 77 -27.16 18.37 13.49
CA GLN A 77 -26.16 18.18 14.53
C GLN A 77 -24.75 18.39 13.94
N PRO A 78 -23.76 18.85 14.73
CA PRO A 78 -22.37 18.95 14.25
C PRO A 78 -21.90 17.55 13.80
N LYS A 79 -21.80 17.38 12.49
CA LYS A 79 -21.50 16.11 11.82
C LYS A 79 -20.10 15.66 12.24
N LYS A 80 -20.02 14.74 13.23
CA LYS A 80 -18.75 14.05 13.53
C LYS A 80 -18.19 13.51 12.21
N PRO A 81 -16.91 13.76 11.88
CA PRO A 81 -16.35 13.30 10.63
C PRO A 81 -16.45 11.77 10.59
N ILE A 82 -17.20 11.27 9.62
CA ILE A 82 -17.41 9.83 9.43
C ILE A 82 -16.05 9.25 8.99
N PRO A 83 -15.51 8.23 9.69
CA PRO A 83 -14.27 7.61 9.28
C PRO A 83 -14.39 7.02 7.88
N THR A 84 -13.51 7.44 6.97
CA THR A 84 -13.42 6.83 5.64
C THR A 84 -13.03 5.36 5.75
N PRO A 85 -13.69 4.44 5.01
CA PRO A 85 -13.30 3.03 5.02
C PRO A 85 -11.96 2.83 4.30
N PRO A 86 -11.21 1.77 4.63
CA PRO A 86 -10.01 1.42 3.90
C PRO A 86 -10.31 0.97 2.48
N ARG A 87 -9.37 1.21 1.57
CA ARG A 87 -9.35 0.59 0.26
C ARG A 87 -8.89 -0.86 0.41
N ILE A 88 -9.64 -1.80 -0.17
CA ILE A 88 -9.38 -3.23 -0.12
C ILE A 88 -8.72 -3.70 -1.42
N VAL A 89 -7.62 -4.45 -1.26
CA VAL A 89 -6.87 -5.10 -2.34
C VAL A 89 -6.71 -6.56 -2.00
N TYR A 90 -7.11 -7.45 -2.91
CA TYR A 90 -6.91 -8.89 -2.77
C TYR A 90 -5.61 -9.31 -3.44
N MET A 91 -4.82 -10.11 -2.74
CA MET A 91 -3.59 -10.71 -3.22
C MET A 91 -3.79 -12.22 -3.41
N ILE A 92 -3.38 -12.73 -4.57
CA ILE A 92 -3.39 -14.16 -4.89
C ILE A 92 -2.09 -14.57 -5.57
N THR A 93 -1.71 -15.83 -5.39
CA THR A 93 -0.58 -16.46 -6.11
C THR A 93 -1.10 -17.27 -7.29
N TYR A 94 -0.47 -17.14 -8.47
CA TYR A 94 -0.79 -17.97 -9.63
C TYR A 94 -0.61 -19.45 -9.29
N GLY A 95 -1.52 -20.32 -9.76
CA GLY A 95 -1.45 -21.76 -9.47
C GLY A 95 -1.60 -22.11 -7.97
N GLY A 96 -2.03 -21.16 -7.14
CA GLY A 96 -2.24 -21.36 -5.71
C GLY A 96 -0.95 -21.49 -4.89
N GLY A 97 0.21 -21.10 -5.44
CA GLY A 97 1.47 -21.23 -4.73
C GLY A 97 2.69 -20.64 -5.43
N LEU A 98 3.83 -20.78 -4.77
CA LEU A 98 5.16 -20.42 -5.26
C LEU A 98 5.95 -21.70 -5.55
N LEU A 99 6.67 -21.69 -6.66
CA LEU A 99 7.68 -22.69 -6.99
C LEU A 99 9.01 -22.32 -6.36
N ALA A 100 9.94 -23.28 -6.30
CA ALA A 100 11.31 -22.97 -5.90
C ALA A 100 11.93 -21.95 -6.87
N ASP A 101 12.72 -21.01 -6.34
CA ASP A 101 13.30 -19.86 -7.07
C ASP A 101 12.28 -18.78 -7.52
N ASP A 102 11.00 -18.89 -7.11
CA ASP A 102 10.08 -17.74 -7.20
C ASP A 102 10.45 -16.69 -6.16
N HIS A 103 10.57 -15.43 -6.58
CA HIS A 103 11.01 -14.32 -5.72
C HIS A 103 10.11 -13.07 -5.84
N PRO A 104 8.79 -13.15 -5.59
CA PRO A 104 7.94 -11.95 -5.59
C PRO A 104 8.42 -10.90 -4.59
N ASP A 105 8.75 -9.72 -5.12
CA ASP A 105 8.98 -8.49 -4.36
C ASP A 105 7.74 -7.60 -4.43
N LEU A 106 7.13 -7.32 -3.27
CA LEU A 106 5.95 -6.48 -3.09
C LEU A 106 6.37 -5.13 -2.52
N GLN A 107 6.12 -4.05 -3.27
CA GLN A 107 6.39 -2.70 -2.81
C GLN A 107 5.10 -1.92 -2.66
N LEU A 108 4.85 -1.43 -1.45
CA LEU A 108 3.64 -0.71 -1.07
C LEU A 108 4.00 0.68 -0.56
N VAL A 109 3.34 1.69 -1.12
CA VAL A 109 3.46 3.08 -0.68
C VAL A 109 2.07 3.58 -0.30
N ILE A 110 1.87 3.79 1.00
CA ILE A 110 0.62 4.30 1.55
C ILE A 110 0.86 5.76 1.95
N SER A 111 0.26 6.69 1.22
CA SER A 111 0.45 8.13 1.46
C SER A 111 -0.26 8.57 2.73
N ARG A 112 0.01 9.82 3.16
CA ARG A 112 -0.59 10.46 4.33
C ARG A 112 -2.11 10.23 4.37
N TYR A 113 -2.64 9.86 5.54
CA TYR A 113 -4.07 9.61 5.80
C TYR A 113 -4.74 8.50 4.96
N ALA A 114 -4.04 7.86 4.03
CA ALA A 114 -4.58 6.76 3.25
C ALA A 114 -4.77 5.50 4.11
N LYS A 115 -5.82 4.74 3.82
CA LYS A 115 -6.18 3.53 4.55
C LYS A 115 -6.21 2.37 3.57
N LEU A 116 -5.31 1.42 3.73
CA LEU A 116 -5.15 0.27 2.83
C LEU A 116 -5.27 -1.03 3.61
N LEU A 117 -6.12 -1.93 3.11
CA LEU A 117 -6.25 -3.30 3.56
C LEU A 117 -5.87 -4.25 2.42
N ILE A 118 -4.84 -5.06 2.64
CA ILE A 118 -4.49 -6.16 1.74
C ILE A 118 -4.94 -7.48 2.35
N LEU A 119 -5.71 -8.25 1.58
CA LEU A 119 -6.24 -9.55 1.96
C LEU A 119 -5.71 -10.65 1.03
N GLY A 120 -5.18 -11.73 1.59
CA GLY A 120 -4.97 -12.96 0.86
C GLY A 120 -6.31 -13.60 0.51
N GLN A 121 -6.45 -14.07 -0.74
CA GLN A 121 -7.60 -14.88 -1.13
C GLN A 121 -7.13 -16.33 -1.33
N GLY A 122 -7.36 -17.15 -0.31
CA GLY A 122 -6.86 -18.53 -0.25
C GLY A 122 -5.46 -18.63 0.39
N ASN A 123 -4.84 -19.80 0.21
CA ASN A 123 -3.53 -20.11 0.77
C ASN A 123 -2.46 -20.02 -0.32
N THR A 124 -1.23 -19.72 0.07
CA THR A 124 -0.07 -19.82 -0.80
C THR A 124 0.68 -21.10 -0.48
N LYS A 125 0.59 -22.09 -1.37
CA LYS A 125 1.40 -23.31 -1.27
C LYS A 125 2.85 -23.02 -1.63
N ILE A 126 3.79 -23.60 -0.93
CA ILE A 126 5.20 -23.63 -1.37
C ILE A 126 5.45 -25.03 -1.88
N TYR A 127 5.67 -25.16 -3.18
CA TYR A 127 5.90 -26.45 -3.81
C TYR A 127 7.31 -26.98 -3.54
N LYS A 128 7.46 -28.29 -3.69
CA LYS A 128 8.72 -29.02 -3.50
C LYS A 128 9.84 -28.44 -4.36
N ALA A 129 11.02 -28.30 -3.76
CA ALA A 129 12.24 -27.99 -4.50
C ALA A 129 12.68 -29.19 -5.37
N PRO A 130 13.13 -28.98 -6.62
CA PRO A 130 13.63 -30.06 -7.46
C PRO A 130 14.82 -30.83 -6.85
N LYS A 131 15.62 -30.15 -6.01
CA LYS A 131 16.81 -30.67 -5.31
C LYS A 131 17.00 -29.94 -3.97
N PRO A 132 17.66 -30.54 -2.95
CA PRO A 132 17.86 -29.91 -1.65
C PRO A 132 18.57 -28.54 -1.70
N ASP A 133 19.53 -28.39 -2.61
CA ASP A 133 20.33 -27.15 -2.76
C ASP A 133 19.69 -26.14 -3.73
N HIS A 134 18.47 -26.38 -4.19
CA HIS A 134 17.78 -25.42 -5.07
C HIS A 134 17.45 -24.14 -4.29
N PRO A 135 17.54 -22.94 -4.91
CA PRO A 135 17.11 -21.71 -4.27
C PRO A 135 15.68 -21.84 -3.71
N PRO A 136 15.44 -21.35 -2.47
CA PRO A 136 14.12 -21.39 -1.87
C PRO A 136 13.15 -20.50 -2.63
N ALA A 137 11.85 -20.74 -2.51
CA ALA A 137 10.89 -19.70 -2.80
C ALA A 137 11.11 -18.55 -1.81
N SER A 138 11.04 -17.30 -2.25
CA SER A 138 11.12 -16.15 -1.34
C SER A 138 10.03 -15.13 -1.63
N GLN A 139 9.54 -14.47 -0.59
CA GLN A 139 8.60 -13.36 -0.74
C GLN A 139 9.07 -12.21 0.14
N THR A 140 9.22 -11.05 -0.48
CA THR A 140 9.58 -9.84 0.24
C THR A 140 8.44 -8.83 0.15
N LEU A 141 8.15 -8.18 1.27
CA LEU A 141 7.18 -7.08 1.38
C LEU A 141 7.89 -5.86 1.93
N HIS A 142 7.97 -4.80 1.15
CA HIS A 142 8.40 -3.49 1.59
C HIS A 142 7.21 -2.53 1.61
N SER A 143 6.92 -1.95 2.78
CA SER A 143 5.83 -1.00 2.94
C SER A 143 6.33 0.31 3.54
N THR A 144 5.97 1.43 2.92
CA THR A 144 6.14 2.77 3.49
C THR A 144 4.77 3.34 3.84
N VAL A 145 4.56 3.65 5.11
CA VAL A 145 3.29 4.12 5.65
C VAL A 145 3.43 5.59 6.08
N GLY A 146 2.71 6.47 5.40
CA GLY A 146 2.71 7.91 5.63
C GLY A 146 2.06 8.32 6.95
N PRO A 147 2.22 9.58 7.38
CA PRO A 147 1.64 10.06 8.63
C PRO A 147 0.11 9.96 8.65
N GLY A 148 -0.44 9.46 9.76
CA GLY A 148 -1.89 9.28 9.93
C GLY A 148 -2.52 8.27 8.97
N ALA A 149 -1.72 7.53 8.19
CA ALA A 149 -2.19 6.45 7.35
C ALA A 149 -2.45 5.18 8.16
N LEU A 150 -3.25 4.28 7.59
CA LEU A 150 -3.52 2.95 8.14
C LEU A 150 -3.14 1.90 7.11
N PHE A 151 -2.32 0.94 7.50
CA PHE A 151 -1.96 -0.20 6.66
C PHE A 151 -2.23 -1.49 7.43
N LEU A 152 -3.07 -2.34 6.84
CA LEU A 152 -3.35 -3.68 7.36
C LEU A 152 -3.02 -4.70 6.28
N PHE A 153 -2.08 -5.59 6.59
CA PHE A 153 -1.65 -6.68 5.71
C PHE A 153 -2.05 -8.02 6.31
N LEU A 154 -3.03 -8.67 5.70
CA LEU A 154 -3.47 -10.02 6.01
C LEU A 154 -3.18 -10.90 4.79
N GLY A 155 -1.88 -11.12 4.52
CA GLY A 155 -1.45 -11.97 3.40
C GLY A 155 -2.01 -13.39 3.48
N PRO A 156 -2.00 -14.15 2.36
CA PRO A 156 -2.46 -15.52 2.35
C PRO A 156 -1.61 -16.36 3.32
N PRO A 157 -2.21 -17.27 4.10
CA PRO A 157 -1.44 -18.20 4.90
C PRO A 157 -0.58 -19.09 4.01
N VAL A 158 0.64 -19.37 4.47
CA VAL A 158 1.60 -20.19 3.74
C VAL A 158 1.44 -21.66 4.11
N VAL A 159 1.38 -22.53 3.11
CA VAL A 159 1.30 -23.98 3.27
C VAL A 159 2.54 -24.61 2.65
N ALA A 160 3.47 -25.06 3.49
CA ALA A 160 4.66 -25.77 3.04
C ALA A 160 4.30 -27.19 2.57
N CYS A 161 4.61 -27.52 1.32
CA CYS A 161 4.56 -28.90 0.84
C CYS A 161 5.83 -29.66 1.27
N GLU A 162 5.83 -30.97 1.10
CA GLU A 162 7.00 -31.83 1.35
C GLU A 162 8.23 -31.31 0.57
N ASP A 163 9.39 -31.31 1.22
CA ASP A 163 10.67 -30.84 0.68
C ASP A 163 10.62 -29.42 0.07
N SER A 164 9.75 -28.56 0.60
CA SER A 164 9.73 -27.13 0.26
C SER A 164 10.70 -26.35 1.13
N ASN A 165 11.22 -25.26 0.59
CA ASN A 165 12.05 -24.30 1.31
C ASN A 165 11.55 -22.89 0.99
N VAL A 166 11.32 -22.08 2.03
CA VAL A 166 10.70 -20.76 1.91
C VAL A 166 11.37 -19.72 2.79
N PHE A 167 11.52 -18.51 2.25
CA PHE A 167 11.97 -17.33 2.99
C PHE A 167 10.95 -16.19 2.85
N LEU A 168 10.42 -15.70 3.98
CA LEU A 168 9.47 -14.59 4.00
C LEU A 168 10.08 -13.41 4.76
N ARG A 169 10.07 -12.22 4.15
CA ARG A 169 10.58 -10.99 4.76
C ARG A 169 9.57 -9.86 4.63
N HIS A 170 9.16 -9.28 5.75
CA HIS A 170 8.30 -8.10 5.77
C HIS A 170 9.03 -6.93 6.45
N GLU A 171 9.08 -5.81 5.74
CA GLU A 171 9.69 -4.56 6.20
C GLU A 171 8.67 -3.44 6.10
N ILE A 172 8.39 -2.81 7.24
CA ILE A 172 7.38 -1.75 7.33
C ILE A 172 8.04 -0.51 7.92
N VAL A 173 8.13 0.54 7.12
CA VAL A 173 8.65 1.84 7.50
C VAL A 173 7.46 2.75 7.83
N LEU A 174 7.39 3.20 9.08
CA LEU A 174 6.37 4.12 9.55
C LEU A 174 6.92 5.55 9.55
N GLN A 175 6.27 6.46 8.83
CA GLN A 175 6.63 7.87 8.83
C GLN A 175 6.01 8.57 10.04
N ALA A 176 6.85 9.25 10.83
CA ALA A 176 6.39 9.97 12.00
C ALA A 176 5.47 11.13 11.60
N GLN A 177 4.36 11.26 12.32
CA GLN A 177 3.55 12.48 12.26
C GLN A 177 4.26 13.56 13.06
N ARG A 178 4.82 14.57 12.39
CA ARG A 178 5.20 15.80 13.07
C ARG A 178 3.93 16.40 13.66
N ARG A 179 3.81 16.38 14.99
CA ARG A 179 2.88 17.27 15.67
C ARG A 179 3.45 18.67 15.43
N SER A 180 2.70 19.52 14.74
CA SER A 180 2.86 20.96 14.89
C SER A 180 2.57 21.24 16.37
N TYR A 181 3.63 21.25 17.17
CA TYR A 181 3.57 21.94 18.44
C TYR A 181 3.36 23.40 18.06
N GLY A 182 2.12 23.87 18.16
CA GLY A 182 1.84 25.29 18.09
C GLY A 182 2.87 25.98 18.97
N ARG A 183 3.63 26.90 18.38
CA ARG A 183 4.59 27.70 19.13
C ARG A 183 3.74 28.39 20.19
N LEU A 184 3.91 28.01 21.46
CA LEU A 184 3.31 28.76 22.56
C LEU A 184 3.85 30.18 22.42
N SER A 185 3.03 31.09 21.92
CA SER A 185 3.30 32.51 22.06
C SER A 185 3.47 32.78 23.55
N ALA A 186 4.43 33.64 23.91
CA ALA A 186 4.71 34.00 25.30
C ALA A 186 3.46 34.52 26.07
N ASP A 187 2.38 34.84 25.35
CA ASP A 187 1.11 35.35 25.86
C ASP A 187 0.03 34.26 26.13
N GLY A 188 0.37 32.97 26.02
CA GLY A 188 -0.55 31.88 26.42
C GLY A 188 -1.79 31.67 25.53
N LYS A 189 -1.89 32.36 24.40
CA LYS A 189 -2.90 32.07 23.37
C LYS A 189 -2.36 31.03 22.39
N THR A 190 -3.03 29.89 22.31
CA THR A 190 -2.87 28.92 21.22
C THR A 190 -3.36 29.57 19.93
N VAL A 191 -2.43 29.96 19.05
CA VAL A 191 -2.77 30.28 17.66
C VAL A 191 -2.94 28.95 16.95
N LEU A 192 -4.18 28.60 16.61
CA LEU A 192 -4.45 27.59 15.61
C LEU A 192 -4.12 28.26 14.27
N GLU A 193 -2.94 27.96 13.73
CA GLU A 193 -2.69 28.23 12.31
C GLU A 193 -3.54 27.21 11.55
N ASP A 194 -4.66 27.67 11.00
CA ASP A 194 -5.35 26.96 9.95
C ASP A 194 -4.34 26.79 8.80
N GLU A 195 -4.03 25.55 8.44
CA GLU A 195 -3.29 25.25 7.22
C GLU A 195 -4.17 25.75 6.06
N GLU A 196 -3.92 26.97 5.59
CA GLU A 196 -4.51 27.49 4.37
C GLU A 196 -4.06 26.57 3.22
N ASP A 197 -5.05 25.98 2.54
CA ASP A 197 -4.87 25.21 1.33
C ASP A 197 -4.17 26.11 0.29
N GLU A 198 -2.93 25.78 -0.08
CA GLU A 198 -2.26 26.39 -1.24
C GLU A 198 -3.08 26.06 -2.49
N GLU A 199 -3.87 27.04 -2.96
CA GLU A 199 -4.49 27.03 -4.28
C GLU A 199 -3.40 27.38 -5.31
N ASP A 200 -3.09 26.42 -6.18
CA ASP A 200 -2.22 26.62 -7.35
C ASP A 200 -2.89 27.65 -8.31
N GLU A 201 -2.43 28.90 -8.30
CA GLU A 201 -2.73 29.86 -9.36
C GLU A 201 -1.95 29.48 -10.62
N GLU A 202 -2.65 28.97 -11.64
CA GLU A 202 -2.16 28.87 -13.00
C GLU A 202 -1.97 30.29 -13.58
N GLU A 203 -0.71 30.74 -13.69
CA GLU A 203 -0.35 31.93 -14.46
C GLU A 203 -0.64 31.70 -15.96
N GLU A 204 -1.73 32.28 -16.44
CA GLU A 204 -1.95 32.61 -17.85
C GLU A 204 -0.98 33.73 -18.24
N LEU A 205 0.03 33.43 -19.05
CA LEU A 205 0.88 34.45 -19.67
C LEU A 205 0.31 34.90 -21.02
N PRO A 206 0.37 36.21 -21.35
CA PRO A 206 -0.18 36.80 -22.57
C PRO A 206 0.60 36.46 -23.86
#